data_AF-A0A5Q4ZXB0-F1
#
_entry.id   AF-A0A5Q4ZXB0-F1
#
_cell.length_a   1.000
_cell.length_b   1.000
_cell.length_c   1.000
_cell.angle_alpha   90.00
_cell.angle_beta   90.00
_cell.angle_gamma   90.00
#
_symmetry.space_group_name_H-M   'P 1'
#
loop_
_entity.id
_entity.type
_entity.pdbx_description
1 polymer ?
#
loop_
_entity_poly.entity_id
_entity_poly.type
_entity_poly.pdbx_seq_one_letter_code
_entity_poly.pdbx_strand_id
1 'polypeptide(L)'
;MINKKTDTIVIRILHASILHFGKKHYKNVKVRDIAKSCKISSSLLYYHFKNKEQLLIESYSLLIESRTSVIKNITFKKLTLVLLSIFLENPMYANSINELLSKKPNISVEINDILKKQIHRCSDINIDTYTAYKVALVSLFAHPIIMRNLNEAVFDNQSLYDVYSNILK
;
A
#
# COMPACT_ATOMS: atom_id res chain seq x y z
N MET A 1 -20.83 19.01 -1.36
CA MET A 1 -19.71 19.97 -1.45
C MET A 1 -18.71 19.68 -0.34
N ILE A 2 -17.67 18.89 -0.63
CA ILE A 2 -16.55 18.67 0.29
C ILE A 2 -15.56 19.82 0.09
N ASN A 3 -15.09 20.41 1.19
CA ASN A 3 -14.41 21.69 1.23
C ASN A 3 -12.94 21.55 0.77
N LYS A 4 -12.55 22.19 -0.35
CA LYS A 4 -11.18 22.20 -0.95
C LYS A 4 -10.02 22.36 0.06
N LYS A 5 -10.27 23.05 1.18
CA LYS A 5 -9.29 23.30 2.25
C LYS A 5 -8.99 22.05 3.08
N THR A 6 -9.99 21.17 3.26
CA THR A 6 -9.88 19.89 3.98
C THR A 6 -9.02 18.89 3.19
N ASP A 7 -9.14 18.87 1.87
CA ASP A 7 -8.34 17.97 1.02
C ASP A 7 -6.84 18.35 1.07
N THR A 8 -6.55 19.66 1.12
CA THR A 8 -5.17 20.17 1.19
C THR A 8 -4.47 19.82 2.50
N ILE A 9 -5.18 19.88 3.64
CA ILE A 9 -4.60 19.54 4.94
C ILE A 9 -4.37 18.03 5.10
N VAL A 10 -5.31 17.21 4.62
CA VAL A 10 -5.20 15.75 4.61
C VAL A 10 -3.98 15.32 3.79
N ILE A 11 -3.85 15.81 2.55
CA ILE A 11 -2.69 15.50 1.69
C ILE A 11 -1.38 15.90 2.37
N ARG A 12 -1.32 17.08 3.02
CA ARG A 12 -0.12 17.52 3.75
C ARG A 12 0.23 16.57 4.91
N ILE A 13 -0.76 16.11 5.68
CA ILE A 13 -0.56 15.14 6.75
C ILE A 13 -0.05 13.81 6.20
N LEU A 14 -0.62 13.33 5.08
CA LEU A 14 -0.20 12.09 4.45
C LEU A 14 1.24 12.17 3.93
N HIS A 15 1.64 13.26 3.27
CA HIS A 15 3.04 13.46 2.86
C HIS A 15 4.00 13.51 4.05
N ALA A 16 3.64 14.21 5.13
CA ALA A 16 4.46 14.19 6.34
C ALA A 16 4.54 12.78 6.94
N SER A 17 3.44 12.03 6.93
CA SER A 17 3.41 10.62 7.36
C SER A 17 4.39 9.77 6.53
N ILE A 18 4.42 9.95 5.20
CA ILE A 18 5.40 9.29 4.32
C ILE A 18 6.83 9.53 4.78
N LEU A 19 7.19 10.78 5.07
CA LEU A 19 8.55 11.10 5.51
C LEU A 19 8.90 10.49 6.88
N HIS A 20 7.94 10.43 7.81
CA HIS A 20 8.18 9.88 9.15
C HIS A 20 8.25 8.35 9.16
N PHE A 21 7.31 7.68 8.50
CA PHE A 21 7.27 6.21 8.41
C PHE A 21 8.35 5.65 7.47
N GLY A 22 8.82 6.43 6.49
CA GLY A 22 9.96 6.05 5.65
C GLY A 22 11.30 6.05 6.41
N LYS A 23 11.44 6.88 7.45
CA LYS A 23 12.68 7.02 8.23
C LYS A 23 12.69 6.21 9.53
N LYS A 24 11.52 5.86 10.06
CA LYS A 24 11.39 5.23 11.38
C LYS A 24 10.38 4.10 11.31
N HIS A 25 10.69 3.00 12.01
CA HIS A 25 9.74 1.93 12.23
C HIS A 25 8.44 2.44 12.91
N TYR A 26 7.28 1.87 12.57
CA TYR A 26 5.94 2.25 13.05
C TYR A 26 5.88 2.59 14.53
N LYS A 27 6.42 1.71 15.38
CA LYS A 27 6.50 1.89 16.84
C LYS A 27 7.14 3.21 17.27
N ASN A 28 8.16 3.65 16.54
CA ASN A 28 8.98 4.82 16.86
C ASN A 28 8.44 6.13 16.26
N VAL A 29 7.44 6.05 15.39
CA VAL A 29 6.76 7.24 14.87
C VAL A 29 5.78 7.77 15.90
N LYS A 30 5.93 9.04 16.25
CA LYS A 30 5.03 9.79 17.13
C LYS A 30 4.12 10.69 16.29
N VAL A 31 2.80 10.52 16.42
CA VAL A 31 1.81 11.33 15.67
C VAL A 31 1.98 12.84 15.92
N ARG A 32 2.39 13.22 17.14
CA ARG A 32 2.71 14.62 17.46
C ARG A 32 3.84 15.21 16.61
N ASP A 33 4.81 14.40 16.19
CA ASP A 33 5.94 14.87 15.37
C ASP A 33 5.50 15.10 13.92
N ILE A 34 4.55 14.29 13.43
CA ILE A 34 3.89 14.47 12.13
C ILE A 34 3.06 15.76 12.14
N ALA A 35 2.22 15.94 13.18
CA ALA A 35 1.42 17.15 13.34
C ALA A 35 2.29 18.43 13.41
N LYS A 36 3.38 18.37 14.17
CA LYS A 36 4.38 19.45 14.25
C LYS A 36 4.99 19.77 12.87
N SER A 37 5.34 18.74 12.10
CA SER A 37 5.87 18.91 10.73
C SER A 37 4.87 19.58 9.79
N CYS A 38 3.58 19.39 10.03
CA CYS A 38 2.48 20.00 9.29
C CYS A 38 2.04 21.38 9.81
N LYS A 39 2.65 21.87 10.91
CA LYS A 39 2.25 23.09 11.64
C LYS A 39 0.78 23.05 12.11
N ILE A 40 0.34 21.91 12.62
CA ILE A 40 -1.02 21.71 13.18
C ILE A 40 -0.95 21.09 14.58
N SER A 41 -2.06 21.14 15.31
CA SER A 41 -2.18 20.43 16.58
C SER A 41 -2.39 18.93 16.35
N SER A 42 -1.97 18.10 17.31
CA SER A 42 -2.28 16.66 17.29
C SER A 42 -3.80 16.41 17.26
N SER A 43 -4.58 17.26 17.94
CA SER A 43 -6.05 17.17 17.95
C SER A 43 -6.65 17.38 16.56
N LEU A 44 -6.15 18.35 15.79
CA LEU A 44 -6.60 18.56 14.40
C LEU A 44 -6.18 17.42 13.48
N LEU A 45 -5.03 16.79 13.73
CA LEU A 45 -4.65 15.58 13.01
C LEU A 45 -5.63 14.44 13.31
N TYR A 46 -5.94 14.20 14.60
CA TYR A 46 -6.89 13.15 15.01
C TYR A 46 -8.34 13.42 14.57
N TYR A 47 -8.68 14.67 14.25
CA TYR A 47 -9.95 14.99 13.61
C TYR A 47 -10.07 14.36 12.20
N HIS A 48 -8.95 14.26 11.46
CA HIS A 48 -8.92 13.66 10.13
C HIS A 48 -8.62 12.16 10.15
N PHE A 49 -7.84 11.68 11.12
CA PHE A 49 -7.40 10.29 11.19
C PHE A 49 -7.66 9.70 12.56
N LYS A 50 -8.38 8.58 12.61
CA LYS A 50 -8.78 7.91 13.85
C LYS A 50 -7.59 7.49 14.70
N ASN A 51 -6.51 7.03 14.07
CA ASN A 51 -5.34 6.51 14.78
C ASN A 51 -4.08 6.49 13.88
N LYS A 52 -2.95 6.08 14.47
CA LYS A 52 -1.65 5.98 13.78
C LYS A 52 -1.62 4.89 12.68
N GLU A 53 -2.47 3.88 12.78
CA GLU A 53 -2.55 2.78 11.80
C GLU A 53 -3.20 3.28 10.52
N GLN A 54 -4.33 3.98 10.64
CA GLN A 54 -5.00 4.63 9.53
C GLN A 54 -4.05 5.62 8.83
N LEU A 55 -3.28 6.41 9.57
CA LEU A 55 -2.24 7.27 8.98
C LEU A 55 -1.22 6.48 8.15
N LEU A 56 -0.72 5.35 8.67
CA LEU A 56 0.25 4.53 7.94
C LEU A 56 -0.37 3.95 6.66
N ILE A 57 -1.58 3.39 6.75
CA ILE A 57 -2.26 2.72 5.63
C ILE A 57 -2.63 3.73 4.55
N GLU A 58 -3.23 4.87 4.92
CA GLU A 58 -3.62 5.90 3.95
C GLU A 58 -2.40 6.59 3.32
N SER A 59 -1.32 6.78 4.08
CA SER A 59 -0.08 7.34 3.53
C SER A 59 0.63 6.36 2.59
N TYR A 60 0.56 5.05 2.87
CA TYR A 60 1.03 4.02 1.96
C TYR A 60 0.20 3.97 0.67
N SER A 61 -1.13 4.03 0.79
CA SER A 61 -2.04 4.12 -0.35
C SER A 61 -1.73 5.35 -1.23
N LEU A 62 -1.55 6.53 -0.62
CA LEU A 62 -1.18 7.75 -1.33
C LEU A 62 0.19 7.59 -2.04
N LEU A 63 1.17 6.99 -1.37
CA LEU A 63 2.49 6.76 -1.95
C LEU A 63 2.38 5.91 -3.22
N ILE A 64 1.67 4.78 -3.18
CA ILE A 64 1.47 3.93 -4.35
C ILE A 64 0.72 4.69 -5.44
N GLU A 65 -0.41 5.32 -5.12
CA GLU A 65 -1.23 6.07 -6.08
C GLU A 65 -0.45 7.19 -6.77
N SER A 66 0.40 7.91 -6.02
CA SER A 66 1.23 8.99 -6.58
C SER A 66 2.27 8.47 -7.57
N ARG A 67 2.79 7.26 -7.36
CA ARG A 67 3.77 6.62 -8.26
C ARG A 67 3.10 5.98 -9.47
N THR A 68 1.94 5.36 -9.30
CA THR A 68 1.23 4.68 -10.40
C THR A 68 0.50 5.65 -11.30
N SER A 69 -0.02 6.77 -10.79
CA SER A 69 -0.81 7.76 -11.57
C SER A 69 0.00 8.48 -12.66
N VAL A 70 1.31 8.58 -12.51
CA VAL A 70 2.18 9.21 -13.54
C VAL A 70 2.56 8.26 -14.68
N ILE A 71 2.26 6.96 -14.53
CA ILE A 71 2.62 5.93 -15.52
C ILE A 71 1.45 5.74 -16.49
N LYS A 72 1.67 6.11 -17.75
CA LYS A 72 0.72 5.79 -18.83
C LYS A 72 0.69 4.28 -19.09
N ASN A 73 -0.51 3.74 -19.25
CA ASN A 73 -0.76 2.32 -19.53
C ASN A 73 0.04 1.42 -18.58
N ILE A 74 -0.33 1.47 -17.30
CA ILE A 74 0.28 0.61 -16.29
C ILE A 74 0.01 -0.84 -16.65
N THR A 75 1.06 -1.65 -16.64
CA THR A 75 1.00 -3.11 -16.80
C THR A 75 1.35 -3.75 -15.47
N PHE A 76 1.05 -5.04 -15.29
CA PHE A 76 1.38 -5.73 -14.04
C PHE A 76 2.89 -5.66 -13.75
N LYS A 77 3.72 -5.88 -14.78
CA LYS A 77 5.19 -5.75 -14.68
C LYS A 77 5.62 -4.36 -14.17
N LYS A 78 5.04 -3.28 -14.72
CA LYS A 78 5.32 -1.91 -14.26
C LYS A 78 4.85 -1.69 -12.82
N LEU A 79 3.67 -2.20 -12.45
CA LEU A 79 3.15 -2.12 -11.08
C LEU A 79 4.09 -2.82 -10.09
N THR A 80 4.55 -4.02 -10.42
CA THR A 80 5.53 -4.77 -9.61
C THR A 80 6.81 -3.97 -9.41
N LEU A 81 7.35 -3.36 -10.46
CA LEU A 81 8.57 -2.53 -10.36
C LEU A 81 8.35 -1.29 -9.47
N VAL A 82 7.19 -0.64 -9.56
CA VAL A 82 6.84 0.51 -8.70
C VAL A 82 6.76 0.10 -7.23
N LEU A 83 6.06 -1.01 -6.94
CA LEU A 83 5.92 -1.49 -5.58
C LEU A 83 7.28 -1.92 -5.00
N LEU A 84 8.14 -2.52 -5.82
CA LEU A 84 9.51 -2.84 -5.46
C LEU A 84 10.35 -1.58 -5.19
N SER A 85 10.24 -0.56 -6.03
CA SER A 85 10.99 0.69 -5.82
C SER A 85 10.55 1.38 -4.53
N ILE A 86 9.25 1.40 -4.23
CA ILE A 86 8.72 1.93 -2.96
C ILE A 86 9.33 1.20 -1.77
N PHE A 87 9.37 -0.15 -1.82
CA PHE A 87 9.98 -0.97 -0.78
C PHE A 87 11.46 -0.64 -0.58
N LEU A 88 12.23 -0.57 -1.67
CA LEU A 88 13.66 -0.30 -1.63
C LEU A 88 13.98 1.13 -1.13
N GLU A 89 13.19 2.11 -1.55
CA GLU A 89 13.32 3.51 -1.12
C GLU A 89 12.87 3.72 0.34
N ASN A 90 11.95 2.89 0.83
CA ASN A 90 11.31 3.05 2.14
C ASN A 90 11.27 1.73 2.93
N PRO A 91 12.42 1.15 3.30
CA PRO A 91 12.46 -0.16 3.97
C PRO A 91 11.71 -0.17 5.31
N MET A 92 11.64 0.97 5.99
CA MET A 92 10.87 1.10 7.24
C MET A 92 9.36 1.03 7.03
N TYR A 93 8.84 1.45 5.87
CA TYR A 93 7.42 1.32 5.54
C TYR A 93 7.02 -0.14 5.47
N ALA A 94 7.80 -0.93 4.72
CA ALA A 94 7.51 -2.34 4.57
C ALA A 94 7.58 -3.08 5.91
N ASN A 95 8.64 -2.86 6.70
CA ASN A 95 8.74 -3.45 8.03
C ASN A 95 7.57 -3.05 8.95
N SER A 96 7.13 -1.79 8.86
CA SER A 96 6.00 -1.26 9.62
C SER A 96 4.67 -1.94 9.24
N ILE A 97 4.42 -2.12 7.95
CA ILE A 97 3.24 -2.81 7.43
C ILE A 97 3.28 -4.29 7.83
N ASN A 98 4.43 -4.94 7.72
CA ASN A 98 4.61 -6.34 8.12
C ASN A 98 4.30 -6.54 9.60
N GLU A 99 4.82 -5.65 10.46
CA GLU A 99 4.52 -5.71 11.90
C GLU A 99 3.01 -5.56 12.16
N LEU A 100 2.36 -4.58 11.53
CA LEU A 100 0.92 -4.38 11.70
C LEU A 100 0.11 -5.60 11.25
N LEU A 101 0.44 -6.16 10.09
CA LEU A 101 -0.23 -7.34 9.55
C LEU A 101 -0.09 -8.57 10.46
N SER A 102 1.06 -8.73 11.12
CA SER A 102 1.27 -9.82 12.08
C SER A 102 0.38 -9.70 13.32
N LYS A 103 -0.01 -8.48 13.71
CA LYS A 103 -0.75 -8.19 14.94
C LYS A 103 -2.24 -7.99 14.74
N LYS A 104 -2.65 -7.57 13.54
CA LYS A 104 -4.01 -7.12 13.25
C LYS A 104 -4.48 -7.66 11.90
N PRO A 105 -5.22 -8.78 11.89
CA PRO A 105 -5.68 -9.43 10.66
C PRO A 105 -6.53 -8.52 9.77
N ASN A 106 -7.33 -7.61 10.33
CA ASN A 106 -8.16 -6.69 9.56
C ASN A 106 -7.36 -5.75 8.64
N ILE A 107 -6.11 -5.43 9.00
CA ILE A 107 -5.24 -4.60 8.15
C ILE A 107 -4.91 -5.31 6.84
N SER A 108 -4.92 -6.65 6.81
CA SER A 108 -4.69 -7.41 5.57
C SER A 108 -5.76 -7.13 4.53
N VAL A 109 -7.02 -6.92 4.95
CA VAL A 109 -8.13 -6.58 4.07
C VAL A 109 -7.88 -5.20 3.45
N GLU A 110 -7.54 -4.20 4.25
CA GLU A 110 -7.27 -2.84 3.78
C GLU A 110 -6.10 -2.79 2.79
N ILE A 111 -5.00 -3.49 3.09
CA ILE A 111 -3.84 -3.58 2.18
C ILE A 111 -4.21 -4.35 0.90
N ASN A 112 -4.99 -5.43 1.01
CA ASN A 112 -5.48 -6.16 -0.15
C ASN A 112 -6.36 -5.28 -1.04
N ASP A 113 -7.21 -4.43 -0.48
CA ASP A 113 -8.06 -3.51 -1.24
C ASP A 113 -7.23 -2.45 -1.97
N ILE A 114 -6.18 -1.92 -1.33
CA ILE A 114 -5.22 -1.00 -1.96
C ILE A 114 -4.54 -1.67 -3.16
N LEU A 115 -3.99 -2.88 -2.96
CA LEU A 115 -3.31 -3.61 -4.03
C LEU A 115 -4.28 -4.00 -5.15
N LYS A 116 -5.47 -4.50 -4.81
CA LYS A 116 -6.55 -4.84 -5.74
C LYS A 116 -6.89 -3.68 -6.65
N LYS A 117 -7.06 -2.48 -6.07
CA LYS A 117 -7.32 -1.26 -6.84
C LYS A 117 -6.24 -0.99 -7.88
N GLN A 118 -4.96 -1.20 -7.56
CA GLN A 118 -3.87 -0.97 -8.50
C GLN A 118 -3.76 -2.08 -9.56
N ILE A 119 -3.97 -3.33 -9.17
CA ILE A 119 -3.99 -4.48 -10.09
C ILE A 119 -5.09 -4.28 -11.14
N HIS A 120 -6.31 -3.87 -10.75
CA HIS A 120 -7.40 -3.60 -11.69
C HIS A 120 -7.13 -2.46 -12.69
N ARG A 121 -6.13 -1.62 -12.44
CA ARG A 121 -5.73 -0.57 -13.40
C ARG A 121 -4.76 -1.10 -14.46
N CYS A 122 -4.21 -2.30 -14.27
CA CYS A 122 -3.25 -2.87 -15.20
C CYS A 122 -3.95 -3.30 -16.50
N SER A 123 -3.44 -2.82 -17.63
CA SER A 123 -4.06 -3.05 -18.94
C SER A 123 -3.93 -4.48 -19.46
N ASP A 124 -3.03 -5.27 -18.88
CA ASP A 124 -2.63 -6.62 -19.29
C ASP A 124 -3.18 -7.72 -18.36
N ILE A 125 -4.10 -7.37 -17.45
CA ILE A 125 -4.71 -8.32 -16.51
C ILE A 125 -6.13 -8.66 -16.93
N ASN A 126 -6.39 -9.95 -17.13
CA ASN A 126 -7.76 -10.45 -17.22
C ASN A 126 -8.33 -10.70 -15.81
N ILE A 127 -9.59 -10.32 -15.60
CA ILE A 127 -10.31 -10.49 -14.34
C ILE A 127 -10.37 -11.96 -13.89
N ASP A 128 -10.46 -12.90 -14.84
CA ASP A 128 -10.49 -14.34 -14.55
C ASP A 128 -9.18 -14.85 -13.93
N THR A 129 -8.07 -14.18 -14.25
CA THR A 129 -6.72 -14.51 -13.76
C THR A 129 -6.28 -13.64 -12.58
N TYR A 130 -7.14 -12.74 -12.09
CA TYR A 130 -6.83 -11.76 -11.05
C TYR A 130 -6.21 -12.41 -9.80
N THR A 131 -6.76 -13.56 -9.36
CA THR A 131 -6.25 -14.27 -8.19
C THR A 131 -4.80 -14.70 -8.38
N ALA A 132 -4.43 -15.21 -9.56
CA ALA A 132 -3.05 -15.60 -9.86
C ALA A 132 -2.09 -14.40 -9.87
N TYR A 133 -2.50 -13.25 -10.43
CA TYR A 133 -1.72 -12.01 -10.36
C TYR A 133 -1.56 -11.48 -8.93
N LYS A 134 -2.62 -11.53 -8.12
CA LYS A 134 -2.55 -11.15 -6.70
C LYS A 134 -1.57 -12.04 -5.95
N VAL A 135 -1.65 -13.37 -6.15
CA VAL A 135 -0.72 -14.34 -5.56
C VAL A 135 0.71 -14.02 -5.97
N ALA A 136 0.99 -13.89 -7.27
CA ALA A 136 2.32 -13.56 -7.78
C ALA A 136 2.86 -12.26 -7.16
N LEU A 137 2.04 -11.22 -7.06
CA LEU A 137 2.43 -9.94 -6.46
C LEU A 137 2.86 -10.12 -5.00
N VAL A 138 2.04 -10.82 -4.21
CA VAL A 138 2.28 -11.01 -2.78
C VAL A 138 3.47 -11.93 -2.52
N SER A 139 3.68 -12.93 -3.37
CA SER A 139 4.85 -13.81 -3.34
C SER A 139 6.14 -13.04 -3.61
N LEU A 140 6.14 -12.07 -4.53
CA LEU A 140 7.30 -11.25 -4.87
C LEU A 140 7.73 -10.29 -3.73
N PHE A 141 6.80 -9.87 -2.88
CA PHE A 141 7.10 -9.00 -1.73
C PHE A 141 7.31 -9.77 -0.41
N ALA A 142 7.49 -11.10 -0.48
CA ALA A 142 7.77 -11.97 0.66
C ALA A 142 6.82 -11.73 1.86
N HIS A 143 5.50 -11.65 1.60
CA HIS A 143 4.53 -11.40 2.66
C HIS A 143 3.52 -12.54 2.86
N PRO A 144 3.93 -13.66 3.51
CA PRO A 144 3.05 -14.80 3.80
C PRO A 144 1.76 -14.42 4.54
N ILE A 145 1.81 -13.35 5.35
CA ILE A 145 0.67 -12.89 6.15
C ILE A 145 -0.41 -12.20 5.28
N ILE A 146 -0.10 -11.70 4.07
CA ILE A 146 -1.12 -11.12 3.17
C ILE A 146 -1.99 -12.24 2.58
N MET A 147 -1.44 -13.45 2.42
CA MET A 147 -2.15 -14.63 1.89
C MET A 147 -2.98 -15.38 2.94
N ARG A 148 -3.18 -14.83 4.15
CA ARG A 148 -3.77 -15.58 5.28
C ARG A 148 -5.24 -15.96 5.14
N ASN A 149 -5.94 -15.52 4.09
CA ASN A 149 -7.28 -16.05 3.83
C ASN A 149 -7.15 -17.36 3.05
N LEU A 150 -7.46 -18.50 3.68
CA LEU A 150 -7.46 -19.83 3.06
C LEU A 150 -8.33 -19.87 1.78
N ASN A 151 -9.35 -19.01 1.68
CA ASN A 151 -10.20 -18.87 0.50
C ASN A 151 -9.51 -18.14 -0.67
N GLU A 152 -8.43 -17.38 -0.41
CA GLU A 152 -7.61 -16.70 -1.42
C GLU A 152 -6.36 -17.49 -1.82
N ALA A 153 -6.04 -18.57 -1.09
CA ALA A 153 -4.92 -19.47 -1.35
C ALA A 153 -5.28 -20.63 -2.29
N VAL A 154 -6.50 -20.65 -2.82
CA VAL A 154 -6.91 -21.58 -3.87
C VAL A 154 -6.59 -20.95 -5.22
N PHE A 155 -5.52 -21.39 -5.85
CA PHE A 155 -5.13 -20.96 -7.19
C PHE A 155 -4.69 -22.16 -8.03
N ASP A 156 -4.95 -22.07 -9.32
CA ASP A 156 -4.46 -23.03 -10.29
C ASP A 156 -2.98 -22.77 -10.62
N ASN A 157 -2.16 -23.82 -10.55
CA ASN A 157 -0.72 -23.72 -10.78
C ASN A 157 -0.41 -23.30 -12.22
N GLN A 158 -1.19 -23.76 -13.21
CA GLN A 158 -0.97 -23.41 -14.61
C GLN A 158 -1.16 -21.90 -14.83
N SER A 159 -2.24 -21.35 -14.30
CA SER A 159 -2.53 -19.92 -14.31
C SER A 159 -1.40 -19.09 -13.67
N LEU A 160 -0.78 -19.59 -12.59
CA LEU A 160 0.35 -18.93 -11.94
C LEU A 160 1.63 -18.99 -12.79
N TYR A 161 1.92 -20.12 -13.44
CA TYR A 161 3.05 -20.24 -14.38
C TYR A 161 2.92 -19.32 -15.58
N ASP A 162 1.70 -19.15 -16.11
CA ASP A 162 1.42 -18.24 -17.21
C ASP A 162 1.69 -16.78 -16.79
N VAL A 163 1.28 -16.40 -15.57
CA VAL A 163 1.59 -15.08 -14.98
C VAL A 163 3.09 -14.87 -14.84
N TYR A 164 3.83 -15.83 -14.27
CA TYR A 164 5.30 -15.72 -14.18
C TYR A 164 5.95 -15.58 -15.55
N SER A 165 5.50 -16.37 -16.53
CA SER A 165 6.01 -16.30 -17.90
C SER A 165 5.76 -14.93 -18.53
N ASN A 166 4.61 -14.30 -18.26
CA ASN A 166 4.29 -12.95 -18.75
C ASN A 166 5.13 -11.87 -18.08
N ILE A 167 5.46 -12.02 -16.79
CA ILE A 167 6.31 -11.07 -16.06
C ILE A 167 7.76 -11.11 -16.57
N LEU A 168 8.26 -12.32 -16.85
CA LEU A 168 9.66 -12.58 -17.22
C LEU A 168 9.96 -12.30 -18.70
N LYS A 169 8.95 -12.26 -19.56
CA LYS A 169 9.06 -11.73 -20.94
C LYS A 169 9.24 -10.20 -20.92
#